data_AF-A0A8B6XGY2-F1
#
_entry.id   AF-A0A8B6XGY2-F1
#
_cell.length_a   1.000
_cell.length_b   1.000
_cell.length_c   1.000
_cell.angle_alpha   90.00
_cell.angle_beta   90.00
_cell.angle_gamma   90.00
#
_symmetry.space_group_name_H-M   'P 1'
#
loop_
_entity.id
_entity.type
_entity.pdbx_description
1 polymer ?
#
loop_
_entity_poly.entity_id
_entity_poly.type
_entity_poly.pdbx_seq_one_letter_code
_entity_poly.pdbx_strand_id
1 'polypeptide(L)'
;MNDSVTKADSKAVKSKGKKHKQLKITNHYLSKKSRFGGLSIDDVMKKSLPDYMRNGLDIVFVGINPGLAAAFSGKYYTGPGNHFWKCLYLSGLIDKPFTSNDDQKLLDYNIGFTNMVSRTTKGSNDLCKEELIAGSKVLKEKIQLYRPLIVVFNGKISYQVFSGKKDFFFGKQSELVEGTDTHIWVMPSSSARCAQLPRAEDKVPFFTGLKRFCLYLKGVGTCSVDENIDFVFKNNCLQSWTKVK
;
A
#
# COMPACT_ATOMS: atom_id res chain seq x y z
N MET A 1 88.37 -33.88 -5.34
CA MET A 1 87.86 -35.14 -5.92
C MET A 1 86.51 -35.45 -5.29
N ASN A 2 85.49 -35.39 -6.15
CA ASN A 2 84.19 -36.06 -6.17
C ASN A 2 83.23 -36.04 -4.95
N ASP A 3 82.15 -35.28 -5.12
CA ASP A 3 80.72 -35.68 -5.08
C ASP A 3 80.28 -36.88 -4.23
N SER A 4 79.26 -36.68 -3.37
CA SER A 4 77.86 -37.02 -3.72
C SER A 4 76.85 -36.82 -2.57
N VAL A 5 75.86 -35.96 -2.86
CA VAL A 5 74.41 -35.97 -2.54
C VAL A 5 73.88 -36.96 -1.49
N THR A 6 73.12 -36.45 -0.50
CA THR A 6 71.69 -36.82 -0.29
C THR A 6 70.96 -35.82 0.61
N LYS A 7 69.83 -35.34 0.11
CA LYS A 7 68.83 -34.50 0.79
C LYS A 7 67.97 -35.36 1.72
N ALA A 8 67.60 -34.83 2.88
CA ALA A 8 66.41 -35.25 3.60
C ALA A 8 65.69 -34.01 4.17
N ASP A 9 64.59 -33.67 3.51
CA ASP A 9 63.59 -32.70 3.95
C ASP A 9 62.81 -33.26 5.15
N SER A 10 62.63 -32.44 6.20
CA SER A 10 61.51 -32.62 7.13
C SER A 10 60.78 -31.29 7.34
N LYS A 11 59.57 -31.23 6.78
CA LYS A 11 58.68 -30.06 6.76
C LYS A 11 58.05 -29.84 8.15
N ALA A 12 58.17 -28.61 8.64
CA ALA A 12 57.34 -28.10 9.73
C ALA A 12 55.85 -28.04 9.31
N VAL A 13 54.99 -28.73 10.07
CA VAL A 13 53.53 -28.67 9.94
C VAL A 13 53.02 -27.31 10.43
N LYS A 14 52.71 -26.39 9.50
CA LYS A 14 51.93 -25.18 9.80
C LYS A 14 50.44 -25.50 9.80
N SER A 15 49.86 -25.79 10.96
CA SER A 15 48.40 -25.88 11.15
C SER A 15 47.82 -24.54 11.63
N LYS A 16 47.73 -23.54 10.74
CA LYS A 16 46.95 -22.33 11.00
C LYS A 16 46.16 -21.93 9.76
N GLY A 17 44.82 -21.98 9.86
CA GLY A 17 43.97 -21.35 8.84
C GLY A 17 42.65 -22.02 8.47
N LYS A 18 41.90 -22.66 9.38
CA LYS A 18 40.51 -23.09 9.08
C LYS A 18 39.43 -22.71 10.10
N LYS A 19 39.77 -22.21 11.30
CA LYS A 19 38.75 -21.84 12.32
C LYS A 19 38.12 -20.45 12.16
N HIS A 20 38.69 -19.54 11.35
CA HIS A 20 38.14 -18.19 11.17
C HIS A 20 37.19 -18.03 9.97
N LYS A 21 37.13 -18.99 9.03
CA LYS A 21 36.19 -18.94 7.91
C LYS A 21 34.80 -19.47 8.30
N GLN A 22 34.73 -20.47 9.19
CA GLN A 22 33.44 -21.02 9.67
C GLN A 22 32.64 -20.00 10.49
N LEU A 23 33.30 -19.28 11.42
CA LEU A 23 32.66 -18.27 12.27
C LEU A 23 32.12 -17.04 11.49
N LYS A 24 32.78 -16.65 10.39
CA LYS A 24 32.30 -15.53 9.55
C LYS A 24 31.09 -15.90 8.70
N ILE A 25 30.97 -17.16 8.28
CA ILE A 25 29.79 -17.66 7.53
C ILE A 25 28.58 -17.80 8.46
N THR A 26 28.77 -18.24 9.71
CA THR A 26 27.69 -18.30 10.71
C THR A 26 27.20 -16.91 11.11
N ASN A 27 28.10 -15.93 11.27
CA ASN A 27 27.71 -14.56 11.60
C ASN A 27 26.98 -13.83 10.46
N HIS A 28 27.22 -14.17 9.19
CA HIS A 28 26.45 -13.61 8.08
C HIS A 28 25.01 -14.15 8.06
N TYR A 29 24.80 -15.39 8.49
CA TYR A 29 23.46 -15.97 8.69
C TYR A 29 22.74 -15.42 9.93
N LEU A 30 23.48 -15.08 10.98
CA LEU A 30 22.95 -14.54 12.24
C LEU A 30 22.71 -13.02 12.23
N SER A 31 23.08 -12.31 11.15
CA SER A 31 22.98 -10.84 11.05
C SER A 31 21.79 -10.32 10.24
N LYS A 32 20.94 -11.18 9.66
CA LYS A 32 19.61 -10.73 9.24
C LYS A 32 18.76 -10.61 10.49
N LYS A 33 18.77 -9.43 11.14
CA LYS A 33 17.68 -9.02 12.04
C LYS A 33 16.38 -9.41 11.31
N SER A 34 15.64 -10.37 11.86
CA SER A 34 14.43 -10.85 11.19
C SER A 34 13.53 -9.64 11.00
N ARG A 35 13.27 -9.30 9.72
CA ARG A 35 12.42 -8.17 9.32
C ARG A 35 11.03 -8.23 9.98
N PHE A 36 10.64 -9.43 10.43
CA PHE A 36 9.33 -9.74 10.99
C PHE A 36 9.45 -10.35 12.40
N GLY A 37 10.37 -9.83 13.22
CA GLY A 37 10.42 -10.16 14.65
C GLY A 37 10.62 -11.64 14.97
N GLY A 38 11.29 -12.38 14.08
CA GLY A 38 11.52 -13.82 14.19
C GLY A 38 10.59 -14.69 13.34
N LEU A 39 9.48 -14.14 12.82
CA LEU A 39 8.57 -14.89 11.95
C LEU A 39 9.17 -15.18 10.56
N SER A 40 8.83 -16.35 10.03
CA SER A 40 9.09 -16.70 8.64
C SER A 40 8.18 -15.89 7.70
N ILE A 41 8.55 -15.79 6.42
CA ILE A 41 7.69 -15.12 5.43
C ILE A 41 6.36 -15.87 5.28
N ASP A 42 6.39 -17.21 5.32
CA ASP A 42 5.20 -18.03 5.14
C ASP A 42 4.22 -17.83 6.30
N ASP A 43 4.71 -17.70 7.53
CA ASP A 43 3.86 -17.41 8.69
C ASP A 43 3.28 -15.99 8.65
N VAL A 44 4.02 -15.02 8.11
CA VAL A 44 3.47 -13.68 7.85
C VAL A 44 2.40 -13.73 6.76
N MET A 45 2.58 -14.54 5.71
CA MET A 45 1.59 -14.68 4.63
C MET A 45 0.29 -15.38 5.07
N LYS A 46 0.32 -16.14 6.17
CA LYS A 46 -0.89 -16.71 6.80
C LYS A 46 -1.71 -15.67 7.59
N LYS A 47 -1.13 -14.49 7.90
CA LYS A 47 -1.86 -13.39 8.55
C LYS A 47 -2.69 -12.59 7.56
N SER A 48 -3.70 -11.89 8.06
CA SER A 48 -4.53 -10.94 7.33
C SER A 48 -4.64 -9.63 8.10
N LEU A 49 -5.35 -8.64 7.53
CA LEU A 49 -5.73 -7.42 8.23
C LEU A 49 -7.23 -7.44 8.54
N PRO A 50 -7.64 -6.95 9.73
CA PRO A 50 -9.04 -6.70 10.02
C PRO A 50 -9.56 -5.53 9.17
N ASP A 51 -10.80 -5.60 8.71
CA ASP A 51 -11.44 -4.45 8.08
C ASP A 51 -11.86 -3.42 9.15
N TYR A 52 -11.69 -2.14 8.82
CA TYR A 52 -12.22 -1.02 9.61
C TYR A 52 -13.41 -0.44 8.86
N MET A 53 -14.56 -1.10 8.99
CA MET A 53 -15.82 -0.77 8.33
C MET A 53 -16.94 -0.62 9.37
N ARG A 54 -17.70 0.47 9.30
CA ARG A 54 -18.91 0.71 10.08
C ARG A 54 -19.85 1.63 9.31
N ASN A 55 -21.11 1.69 9.70
CA ASN A 55 -22.07 2.65 9.14
C ASN A 55 -21.64 4.08 9.46
N GLY A 56 -21.96 5.03 8.57
CA GLY A 56 -21.68 6.46 8.77
C GLY A 56 -20.24 6.89 8.48
N LEU A 57 -19.44 6.05 7.82
CA LEU A 57 -18.12 6.45 7.33
C LEU A 57 -18.24 7.38 6.11
N ASP A 58 -17.45 8.44 6.10
CA ASP A 58 -17.35 9.38 4.99
C ASP A 58 -16.49 8.77 3.87
N ILE A 59 -15.39 8.10 4.23
CA ILE A 59 -14.41 7.57 3.27
C ILE A 59 -14.02 6.16 3.67
N VAL A 60 -13.98 5.23 2.71
CA VAL A 60 -13.37 3.91 2.88
C VAL A 60 -12.28 3.71 1.84
N PHE A 61 -11.04 3.54 2.29
CA PHE A 61 -9.94 3.18 1.40
C PHE A 61 -9.90 1.68 1.13
N VAL A 62 -9.89 1.31 -0.14
CA VAL A 62 -9.80 -0.06 -0.64
C VAL A 62 -8.40 -0.29 -1.20
N GLY A 63 -7.57 -1.04 -0.47
CA GLY A 63 -6.34 -1.61 -1.01
C GLY A 63 -6.59 -2.81 -1.91
N ILE A 64 -5.55 -3.31 -2.57
CA ILE A 64 -5.64 -4.56 -3.34
C ILE A 64 -5.60 -5.77 -2.40
N ASN A 65 -4.56 -5.88 -1.60
CA ASN A 65 -4.40 -6.89 -0.56
C ASN A 65 -3.30 -6.47 0.43
N PRO A 66 -3.22 -7.10 1.63
CA PRO A 66 -2.15 -6.81 2.57
C PRO A 66 -0.78 -7.21 2.01
N GLY A 67 0.18 -6.29 2.09
CA GLY A 67 1.60 -6.61 1.90
C GLY A 67 2.22 -7.16 3.18
N LEU A 68 3.35 -7.87 3.08
CA LEU A 68 4.04 -8.48 4.22
C LEU A 68 4.23 -7.57 5.44
N ALA A 69 4.63 -6.30 5.24
CA ALA A 69 4.84 -5.38 6.35
C ALA A 69 3.55 -5.06 7.11
N ALA A 70 2.44 -4.90 6.39
CA ALA A 70 1.14 -4.62 6.96
C ALA A 70 0.56 -5.85 7.65
N ALA A 71 0.67 -7.03 7.04
CA ALA A 71 0.24 -8.29 7.64
C ALA A 71 1.03 -8.63 8.91
N PHE A 72 2.33 -8.34 8.92
CA PHE A 72 3.17 -8.53 10.11
C PHE A 72 2.79 -7.59 11.24
N SER A 73 2.65 -6.28 10.97
CA SER A 73 2.31 -5.30 12.00
C SER A 73 0.84 -5.33 12.41
N GLY A 74 -0.04 -5.89 11.58
CA GLY A 74 -1.50 -5.76 11.74
C GLY A 74 -2.02 -4.36 11.41
N LYS A 75 -1.23 -3.54 10.68
CA LYS A 75 -1.50 -2.11 10.48
C LYS A 75 -1.52 -1.68 9.02
N TYR A 76 -2.51 -0.90 8.63
CA TYR A 76 -2.68 -0.45 7.25
C TYR A 76 -1.54 0.45 6.76
N TYR A 77 -1.14 0.21 5.51
CA TYR A 77 -0.13 1.00 4.79
C TYR A 77 1.20 1.19 5.55
N THR A 78 1.62 0.17 6.30
CA THR A 78 2.86 0.16 7.07
C THR A 78 4.11 0.19 6.18
N GLY A 79 5.09 1.01 6.59
CA GLY A 79 6.47 0.96 6.12
C GLY A 79 6.88 2.13 5.21
N PRO A 80 8.19 2.35 5.05
CA PRO A 80 8.73 3.52 4.33
C PRO A 80 8.42 3.50 2.82
N GLY A 81 8.06 2.34 2.27
CA GLY A 81 7.70 2.17 0.85
C GLY A 81 6.24 2.49 0.53
N ASN A 82 5.50 3.15 1.41
CA ASN A 82 4.11 3.54 1.18
C ASN A 82 3.90 5.03 1.48
N HIS A 83 3.30 5.76 0.54
CA HIS A 83 3.09 7.20 0.64
C HIS A 83 1.76 7.59 1.31
N PHE A 84 0.91 6.62 1.66
CA PHE A 84 -0.46 6.85 2.12
C PHE A 84 -0.54 7.87 3.27
N TRP A 85 0.14 7.58 4.39
CA TRP A 85 0.10 8.43 5.58
C TRP A 85 0.63 9.84 5.32
N LYS A 86 1.70 9.96 4.53
CA LYS A 86 2.25 11.26 4.10
C LYS A 86 1.26 12.02 3.22
N CYS A 87 0.62 11.36 2.25
CA CYS A 87 -0.36 11.99 1.36
C CYS A 87 -1.62 12.42 2.12
N LEU A 88 -2.09 11.58 3.05
CA LEU A 88 -3.27 11.85 3.89
C LEU A 88 -3.08 13.11 4.74
N TYR A 89 -1.89 13.28 5.33
CA TYR A 89 -1.54 14.48 6.07
C TYR A 89 -1.36 15.70 5.16
N LEU A 90 -0.57 15.59 4.08
CA LEU A 90 -0.28 16.72 3.20
C LEU A 90 -1.51 17.23 2.43
N SER A 91 -2.54 16.40 2.23
CA SER A 91 -3.81 16.85 1.65
C SER A 91 -4.73 17.55 2.66
N GLY A 92 -4.40 17.47 3.96
CA GLY A 92 -5.22 17.94 5.06
C GLY A 92 -6.49 17.12 5.28
N LEU A 93 -6.54 15.85 4.85
CA LEU A 93 -7.62 14.92 5.24
C LEU A 93 -7.57 14.60 6.74
N ILE A 94 -6.37 14.69 7.32
CA ILE A 94 -6.13 14.71 8.76
C ILE A 94 -5.36 15.98 9.13
N ASP A 95 -5.55 16.44 10.36
CA ASP A 95 -5.05 17.71 10.89
C ASP A 95 -3.63 17.64 11.46
N LYS A 96 -3.14 16.44 11.77
CA LYS A 96 -1.82 16.17 12.33
C LYS A 96 -1.19 14.93 11.69
N PRO A 97 0.14 14.81 11.70
CA PRO A 97 0.80 13.66 11.09
C PRO A 97 0.50 12.37 11.87
N PHE A 98 -0.20 11.44 11.22
CA PHE A 98 -0.41 10.08 11.71
C PHE A 98 0.49 9.07 11.03
N THR A 99 0.64 7.92 11.67
CA THR A 99 1.37 6.76 11.14
C THR A 99 0.45 5.55 11.08
N SER A 100 0.96 4.42 10.56
CA SER A 100 0.21 3.16 10.57
C SER A 100 -0.20 2.71 11.98
N ASN A 101 0.48 3.16 13.03
CA ASN A 101 0.08 2.84 14.41
C ASN A 101 -1.23 3.52 14.83
N ASP A 102 -1.63 4.57 14.11
CA ASP A 102 -2.84 5.35 14.36
C ASP A 102 -4.02 4.92 13.47
N ASP A 103 -3.86 3.85 12.70
CA ASP A 103 -4.82 3.43 11.67
C ASP A 103 -6.27 3.30 12.16
N GLN A 104 -6.47 2.68 13.32
CA GLN A 104 -7.78 2.51 13.92
C GLN A 104 -8.40 3.85 14.37
N LYS A 105 -7.60 4.86 14.74
CA LYS A 105 -8.08 6.20 15.14
C LYS A 105 -8.71 6.95 13.98
N LEU A 106 -8.44 6.57 12.73
CA LEU A 106 -9.10 7.17 11.57
C LEU A 106 -10.60 6.92 11.54
N LEU A 107 -11.11 5.92 12.26
CA LEU A 107 -12.54 5.76 12.44
C LEU A 107 -13.16 7.01 13.08
N ASP A 108 -12.46 7.71 13.99
CA ASP A 108 -12.91 8.96 14.62
C ASP A 108 -12.95 10.13 13.61
N TYR A 109 -12.25 9.99 12.49
CA TYR A 109 -12.28 10.91 11.34
C TYR A 109 -13.28 10.43 10.26
N ASN A 110 -14.12 9.42 10.56
CA ASN A 110 -15.01 8.73 9.62
C ASN A 110 -14.29 8.16 8.39
N ILE A 111 -13.02 7.75 8.55
CA ILE A 111 -12.21 7.12 7.53
C ILE A 111 -11.97 5.64 7.91
N GLY A 112 -12.41 4.75 7.03
CA GLY A 112 -12.25 3.30 7.16
C GLY A 112 -11.29 2.68 6.15
N PHE A 113 -11.07 1.38 6.31
CA PHE A 113 -10.15 0.61 5.48
C PHE A 113 -10.66 -0.80 5.22
N THR A 114 -10.41 -1.27 4.00
CA THR A 114 -10.58 -2.68 3.62
C THR A 114 -9.62 -3.02 2.47
N ASN A 115 -9.61 -4.27 2.04
CA ASN A 115 -8.91 -4.71 0.83
C ASN A 115 -9.85 -5.51 -0.08
N MET A 116 -9.58 -5.46 -1.38
CA MET A 116 -10.23 -6.32 -2.36
C MET A 116 -10.03 -7.81 -2.01
N VAL A 117 -8.80 -8.20 -1.69
CA VAL A 117 -8.43 -9.57 -1.34
C VAL A 117 -7.82 -9.60 0.05
N SER A 118 -8.27 -10.53 0.89
CA SER A 118 -7.82 -10.68 2.28
C SER A 118 -6.44 -11.35 2.42
N ARG A 119 -6.05 -12.18 1.45
CA ARG A 119 -4.81 -12.95 1.46
C ARG A 119 -3.58 -12.03 1.34
N THR A 120 -2.64 -12.22 2.26
CA THR A 120 -1.36 -11.51 2.24
C THR A 120 -0.42 -12.05 1.16
N THR A 121 0.26 -11.15 0.45
CA THR A 121 1.29 -11.51 -0.53
C THR A 121 2.55 -10.63 -0.45
N LYS A 122 3.60 -11.00 -1.19
CA LYS A 122 4.79 -10.16 -1.34
C LYS A 122 4.49 -8.95 -2.22
N GLY A 123 3.67 -9.15 -3.25
CA GLY A 123 3.13 -8.09 -4.08
C GLY A 123 1.82 -8.49 -4.75
N SER A 124 1.12 -7.49 -5.32
CA SER A 124 -0.15 -7.69 -6.01
C SER A 124 -0.05 -8.62 -7.23
N ASN A 125 1.15 -8.81 -7.78
CA ASN A 125 1.38 -9.71 -8.91
C ASN A 125 1.25 -11.20 -8.52
N ASP A 126 1.23 -11.52 -7.22
CA ASP A 126 1.05 -12.88 -6.70
C ASP A 126 -0.44 -13.25 -6.51
N LEU A 127 -1.36 -12.38 -6.93
CA LEU A 127 -2.80 -12.63 -6.92
C LEU A 127 -3.26 -13.08 -8.30
N CYS A 128 -4.09 -14.13 -8.36
CA CYS A 128 -4.70 -14.53 -9.61
C CYS A 128 -5.99 -13.72 -9.88
N LYS A 129 -6.48 -13.81 -11.12
CA LYS A 129 -7.68 -13.08 -11.57
C LYS A 129 -8.93 -13.54 -10.83
N GLU A 130 -9.02 -14.83 -10.55
CA GLU A 130 -10.15 -15.48 -9.87
C GLU A 130 -10.27 -14.96 -8.44
N GLU A 131 -9.15 -14.80 -7.74
CA GLU A 131 -9.12 -14.21 -6.40
C GLU A 131 -9.60 -12.76 -6.40
N LEU A 132 -9.17 -11.97 -7.38
CA LEU A 132 -9.60 -10.56 -7.50
C LEU A 132 -11.10 -10.47 -7.80
N ILE A 133 -11.64 -11.33 -8.67
CA ILE A 133 -13.07 -11.37 -9.00
C ILE A 133 -13.89 -11.80 -7.77
N ALA A 134 -13.45 -12.84 -7.06
CA ALA A 134 -14.12 -13.28 -5.84
C ALA A 134 -14.10 -12.19 -4.76
N GLY A 135 -12.94 -11.57 -4.56
CA GLY A 135 -12.76 -10.44 -3.65
C GLY A 135 -13.65 -9.25 -4.01
N SER A 136 -13.85 -8.98 -5.30
CA SER A 136 -14.74 -7.91 -5.77
C SER A 136 -16.20 -8.12 -5.39
N LYS A 137 -16.68 -9.37 -5.40
CA LYS A 137 -18.05 -9.68 -4.97
C LYS A 137 -18.22 -9.42 -3.48
N VAL A 138 -17.29 -9.91 -2.67
CA VAL A 138 -17.27 -9.69 -1.21
C VAL A 138 -17.14 -8.20 -0.87
N LEU A 139 -16.32 -7.46 -1.61
CA LEU A 139 -16.19 -6.02 -1.43
C LEU A 139 -17.50 -5.29 -1.75
N LYS A 140 -18.19 -5.66 -2.83
CA LYS A 140 -19.50 -5.08 -3.19
C LYS A 140 -20.52 -5.33 -2.09
N GLU A 141 -20.59 -6.54 -1.54
CA GLU A 141 -21.47 -6.88 -0.40
C GLU A 141 -21.17 -6.01 0.83
N LYS A 142 -19.89 -5.83 1.20
CA LYS A 142 -19.51 -4.95 2.30
C LYS A 142 -19.92 -3.50 2.06
N ILE A 143 -19.72 -2.98 0.85
CA ILE A 143 -20.12 -1.61 0.52
C ILE A 143 -21.64 -1.46 0.59
N GLN A 144 -22.40 -2.44 0.09
CA GLN A 144 -23.86 -2.44 0.17
C GLN A 144 -24.38 -2.49 1.62
N LEU A 145 -23.68 -3.20 2.50
CA LEU A 145 -23.99 -3.26 3.92
C LEU A 145 -23.68 -1.96 4.67
N TYR A 146 -22.45 -1.44 4.52
CA TYR A 146 -21.95 -0.32 5.35
C TYR A 146 -22.20 1.07 4.75
N ARG A 147 -22.44 1.14 3.44
CA ARG A 147 -22.81 2.35 2.68
C ARG A 147 -21.99 3.60 3.04
N PRO A 148 -20.66 3.56 2.88
CA PRO A 148 -19.86 4.77 3.09
C PRO A 148 -20.23 5.84 2.06
N LEU A 149 -20.01 7.11 2.38
CA LEU A 149 -20.26 8.20 1.42
C LEU A 149 -19.38 8.05 0.16
N ILE A 150 -18.10 7.72 0.35
CA ILE A 150 -17.14 7.51 -0.74
C ILE A 150 -16.36 6.20 -0.52
N VAL A 151 -16.32 5.34 -1.54
CA VAL A 151 -15.33 4.26 -1.63
C VAL A 151 -14.15 4.69 -2.50
N VAL A 152 -12.94 4.52 -1.98
CA VAL A 152 -11.71 4.99 -2.60
C VAL A 152 -10.83 3.82 -3.02
N PHE A 153 -10.72 3.57 -4.32
CA PHE A 153 -9.81 2.56 -4.86
C PHE A 153 -8.38 3.10 -4.89
N ASN A 154 -7.53 2.59 -3.98
CA ASN A 154 -6.12 2.94 -3.88
C ASN A 154 -5.28 2.10 -4.87
N GLY A 155 -5.39 2.46 -6.14
CA GLY A 155 -4.74 1.80 -7.27
C GLY A 155 -5.74 1.33 -8.33
N LYS A 156 -5.33 1.42 -9.60
CA LYS A 156 -6.19 1.13 -10.76
C LYS A 156 -6.69 -0.31 -10.83
N ILE A 157 -5.89 -1.29 -10.40
CA ILE A 157 -6.19 -2.72 -10.59
C ILE A 157 -7.47 -3.10 -9.85
N SER A 158 -7.61 -2.69 -8.58
CA SER A 158 -8.80 -2.98 -7.79
C SER A 158 -10.05 -2.39 -8.45
N TYR A 159 -9.98 -1.14 -8.94
CA TYR A 159 -11.12 -0.53 -9.64
C TYR A 159 -11.44 -1.19 -10.98
N GLN A 160 -10.42 -1.56 -11.77
CA GLN A 160 -10.60 -2.25 -13.05
C GLN A 160 -11.33 -3.57 -12.89
N VAL A 161 -11.00 -4.33 -11.84
CA VAL A 161 -11.70 -5.58 -11.53
C VAL A 161 -13.11 -5.29 -11.03
N PHE A 162 -13.27 -4.30 -10.15
CA PHE A 162 -14.56 -3.94 -9.56
C PHE A 162 -15.59 -3.47 -10.58
N SER A 163 -15.17 -2.58 -11.48
CA SER A 163 -16.03 -1.95 -12.48
C SER A 163 -16.12 -2.73 -13.80
N GLY A 164 -15.15 -3.61 -14.07
CA GLY A 164 -14.96 -4.22 -15.39
C GLY A 164 -14.42 -3.24 -16.45
N LYS A 165 -14.19 -1.96 -16.10
CA LYS A 165 -13.76 -0.93 -17.05
C LYS A 165 -12.24 -0.81 -17.09
N LYS A 166 -11.70 -0.54 -18.28
CA LYS A 166 -10.26 -0.25 -18.48
C LYS A 166 -10.00 1.21 -18.83
N ASP A 167 -10.97 1.87 -19.44
CA ASP A 167 -10.92 3.27 -19.82
C ASP A 167 -11.68 4.11 -18.78
N PHE A 168 -10.92 4.87 -18.00
CA PHE A 168 -11.43 5.77 -16.97
C PHE A 168 -10.34 6.77 -16.58
N PHE A 169 -10.76 7.90 -16.05
CA PHE A 169 -9.87 8.88 -15.42
C PHE A 169 -9.79 8.66 -13.92
N PHE A 170 -8.67 9.05 -13.31
CA PHE A 170 -8.59 9.12 -11.85
C PHE A 170 -9.52 10.21 -11.30
N GLY A 171 -9.84 10.12 -10.00
CA GLY A 171 -10.78 10.99 -9.31
C GLY A 171 -12.18 10.37 -9.20
N LYS A 172 -13.19 11.23 -9.12
CA LYS A 172 -14.61 10.86 -9.10
C LYS A 172 -14.96 10.06 -10.35
N GLN A 173 -15.71 8.97 -10.18
CA GLN A 173 -16.35 8.24 -11.28
C GLN A 173 -17.81 8.69 -11.44
N SER A 174 -18.34 8.58 -12.65
CA SER A 174 -19.73 8.93 -12.96
C SER A 174 -20.74 8.04 -12.25
N GLU A 175 -20.39 6.78 -12.01
CA GLU A 175 -21.28 5.82 -11.37
C GLU A 175 -21.18 5.82 -9.84
N LEU A 176 -22.29 5.49 -9.21
CA LEU A 176 -22.35 5.05 -7.83
C LEU A 176 -22.14 3.54 -7.75
N VAL A 177 -21.79 3.03 -6.57
CA VAL A 177 -21.77 1.58 -6.36
C VAL A 177 -23.19 1.03 -6.47
N GLU A 178 -23.38 0.04 -7.33
CA GLU A 178 -24.68 -0.54 -7.64
C GLU A 178 -25.44 -1.00 -6.37
N GLY A 179 -26.70 -0.55 -6.24
CA GLY A 179 -27.54 -0.80 -5.06
C GLY A 179 -27.30 0.17 -3.89
N THR A 180 -26.46 1.20 -4.09
CA THR A 180 -26.12 2.17 -3.05
C THR A 180 -26.11 3.62 -3.56
N ASP A 181 -25.98 4.55 -2.63
CA ASP A 181 -25.66 5.96 -2.83
C ASP A 181 -24.15 6.25 -2.65
N THR A 182 -23.31 5.21 -2.56
CA THR A 182 -21.86 5.35 -2.37
C THR A 182 -21.18 5.84 -3.64
N HIS A 183 -20.51 6.98 -3.55
CA HIS A 183 -19.68 7.51 -4.65
C HIS A 183 -18.37 6.73 -4.79
N ILE A 184 -17.85 6.68 -6.02
CA ILE A 184 -16.58 6.01 -6.31
C ILE A 184 -15.49 7.04 -6.60
N TRP A 185 -14.35 6.90 -5.93
CA TRP A 185 -13.13 7.63 -6.20
C TRP A 185 -11.99 6.68 -6.55
N VAL A 186 -11.22 6.98 -7.59
CA VAL A 186 -10.07 6.17 -8.01
C VAL A 186 -8.81 7.00 -7.93
N MET A 187 -7.76 6.46 -7.31
CA MET A 187 -6.47 7.14 -7.23
C MET A 187 -5.32 6.20 -7.63
N PRO A 188 -4.15 6.76 -7.98
CA PRO A 188 -2.95 5.97 -8.14
C PRO A 188 -2.60 5.22 -6.85
N SER A 189 -1.86 4.12 -7.00
CA SER A 189 -1.44 3.36 -5.82
C SER A 189 -0.51 4.19 -4.93
N SER A 190 -0.81 4.24 -3.64
CA SER A 190 0.05 4.81 -2.59
C SER A 190 1.41 4.11 -2.46
N SER A 191 1.55 2.88 -2.96
CA SER A 191 2.83 2.16 -2.98
C SER A 191 3.92 2.93 -3.74
N ALA A 192 5.13 2.99 -3.18
CA ALA A 192 6.30 3.54 -3.86
C ALA A 192 6.71 2.73 -5.10
N ARG A 193 6.18 1.51 -5.29
CA ARG A 193 6.36 0.71 -6.52
C ARG A 193 5.61 1.25 -7.72
N CYS A 194 4.72 2.24 -7.55
CA CYS A 194 4.06 2.91 -8.66
C CYS A 194 5.08 3.81 -9.38
N ALA A 195 5.68 3.27 -10.46
CA ALA A 195 6.73 3.96 -11.21
C ALA A 195 6.26 5.26 -11.86
N GLN A 196 4.98 5.35 -12.23
CA GLN A 196 4.42 6.56 -12.86
C GLN A 196 4.42 7.78 -11.93
N LEU A 197 4.28 7.57 -10.61
CA LEU A 197 4.21 8.63 -9.60
C LEU A 197 5.17 8.27 -8.46
N PRO A 198 6.47 8.55 -8.65
CA PRO A 198 7.52 8.02 -7.78
C PRO A 198 7.58 8.68 -6.41
N ARG A 199 6.99 9.88 -6.22
CA ARG A 199 7.04 10.62 -4.96
C ARG A 199 5.66 10.70 -4.31
N ALA A 200 5.62 11.11 -3.04
CA ALA A 200 4.35 11.34 -2.35
C ALA A 200 3.64 12.59 -2.89
N GLU A 201 4.43 13.62 -3.19
CA GLU A 201 3.99 14.91 -3.71
C GLU A 201 3.25 14.76 -5.05
N ASP A 202 3.63 13.77 -5.85
CA ASP A 202 2.96 13.42 -7.11
C ASP A 202 1.59 12.73 -6.90
N LYS A 203 1.25 12.37 -5.66
CA LYS A 203 0.00 11.69 -5.30
C LYS A 203 -0.91 12.56 -4.44
N VAL A 204 -0.36 13.54 -3.73
CA VAL A 204 -1.12 14.49 -2.88
C VAL A 204 -2.33 15.11 -3.61
N PRO A 205 -2.26 15.53 -4.89
CA PRO A 205 -3.41 16.12 -5.56
C PRO A 205 -4.66 15.23 -5.58
N PHE A 206 -4.51 13.90 -5.66
CA PHE A 206 -5.65 12.97 -5.61
C PHE A 206 -6.29 12.90 -4.22
N PHE A 207 -5.50 13.07 -3.15
CA PHE A 207 -6.01 13.13 -1.79
C PHE A 207 -6.64 14.51 -1.49
N THR A 208 -6.09 15.59 -2.04
CA THR A 208 -6.66 16.93 -1.94
C THR A 208 -8.00 17.01 -2.68
N GLY A 209 -8.07 16.43 -3.88
CA GLY A 209 -9.33 16.30 -4.64
C GLY A 209 -10.37 15.51 -3.86
N LEU A 210 -9.97 14.38 -3.24
CA LEU A 210 -10.85 13.57 -2.41
C LEU A 210 -11.41 14.36 -1.22
N LYS A 211 -10.57 15.14 -0.52
CA LYS A 211 -11.03 16.03 0.56
C LYS A 211 -12.08 17.01 0.06
N ARG A 212 -11.79 17.71 -1.04
CA ARG A 212 -12.72 18.70 -1.63
C ARG A 212 -14.04 18.04 -2.03
N PHE A 213 -13.99 16.86 -2.63
CA PHE A 213 -15.18 16.12 -3.04
C PHE A 213 -16.01 15.66 -1.82
N CYS A 214 -15.36 15.15 -0.77
CA CYS A 214 -16.03 14.79 0.47
C CYS A 214 -16.72 16.00 1.13
N LEU A 215 -16.06 17.17 1.18
CA LEU A 215 -16.67 18.39 1.71
C LEU A 215 -17.85 18.86 0.85
N TYR A 216 -17.72 18.81 -0.47
CA TYR A 216 -18.79 19.12 -1.41
C TYR A 216 -20.04 18.25 -1.18
N LEU A 217 -19.87 16.93 -1.09
CA LEU A 217 -20.98 16.00 -0.82
C LEU A 217 -21.64 16.25 0.54
N LYS A 218 -20.89 16.78 1.51
CA LYS A 218 -21.40 17.14 2.84
C LYS A 218 -22.00 18.54 2.90
N GLY A 219 -22.07 19.26 1.78
CA GLY A 219 -22.57 20.65 1.72
C GLY A 219 -21.67 21.65 2.46
N VAL A 220 -20.40 21.31 2.69
CA VAL A 220 -19.45 22.17 3.40
C VAL A 220 -18.62 22.98 2.39
N GLY A 221 -18.85 24.29 2.37
CA GLY A 221 -18.16 25.24 1.49
C GLY A 221 -19.06 25.76 0.36
N THR A 222 -18.69 26.90 -0.21
CA THR A 222 -19.48 27.63 -1.22
C THR A 222 -18.64 27.85 -2.48
N CYS A 223 -18.67 26.91 -3.42
CA CYS A 223 -18.16 27.14 -4.76
C CYS A 223 -19.10 26.46 -5.77
N SER A 224 -19.43 27.16 -6.86
CA SER A 224 -19.94 26.49 -8.06
C SER A 224 -18.87 25.53 -8.54
N VAL A 225 -19.11 24.22 -8.42
CA VAL A 225 -18.20 23.18 -8.89
C VAL A 225 -18.79 22.51 -10.11
N ASP A 226 -17.93 22.22 -11.09
CA ASP A 226 -18.25 21.28 -12.16
C ASP A 226 -17.63 19.93 -11.77
N GLU A 227 -18.46 18.98 -11.34
CA GLU A 227 -17.98 17.69 -10.86
C GLU A 227 -17.15 16.90 -11.89
N ASN A 228 -17.34 17.15 -13.19
CA ASN A 228 -16.63 16.47 -14.28
C ASN A 228 -15.28 17.12 -14.61
N ILE A 229 -14.98 18.27 -14.00
CA ILE A 229 -13.75 19.02 -14.18
C ILE A 229 -12.98 19.10 -12.86
N ASP A 230 -13.64 19.51 -11.77
CA ASP A 230 -13.01 19.76 -10.48
C ASP A 230 -12.59 18.49 -9.73
N PHE A 231 -13.22 17.36 -10.03
CA PHE A 231 -13.00 16.09 -9.34
C PHE A 231 -12.47 14.98 -10.24
N VAL A 232 -12.20 15.25 -11.52
CA VAL A 232 -11.74 14.26 -12.51
C VAL A 232 -10.38 14.66 -13.07
N PHE A 233 -9.40 13.76 -12.97
CA PHE A 233 -8.03 13.99 -13.40
C PHE A 233 -7.81 13.42 -14.80
N LYS A 234 -8.12 14.21 -15.84
CA LYS A 234 -8.05 13.79 -17.26
C LYS A 234 -6.62 13.54 -17.77
N ASN A 235 -5.62 14.15 -17.12
CA ASN A 235 -4.21 13.93 -17.43
C ASN A 235 -3.58 13.02 -16.37
N ASN A 236 -3.05 11.86 -16.79
CA ASN A 236 -2.28 10.95 -15.92
C ASN A 236 -0.94 11.55 -15.45
N CYS A 237 -0.50 12.62 -16.10
CA CYS A 237 0.64 13.43 -15.69
C CYS A 237 0.12 14.71 -15.06
N LEU A 238 0.46 14.93 -13.78
CA LEU A 238 0.35 16.22 -13.12
C LEU A 238 1.37 17.19 -13.72
N GLN A 239 1.24 17.58 -14.99
CA GLN A 239 1.81 18.84 -15.42
C GLN A 239 0.88 19.94 -14.89
N SER A 240 1.44 20.78 -14.03
CA SER A 240 0.85 21.99 -13.45
C SER A 240 -0.44 21.81 -12.63
N TRP A 241 -0.32 21.25 -11.42
CA TRP A 241 -1.05 21.84 -10.29
C TRP A 241 -0.15 22.90 -9.68
N THR A 242 -0.41 24.16 -10.02
CA THR A 242 0.21 25.30 -9.37
C THR A 242 -0.05 25.17 -7.88
N LYS A 243 1.02 25.24 -7.06
CA LYS A 243 0.88 25.35 -5.61
C LYS A 243 -0.05 26.53 -5.34
N VAL A 244 -1.28 26.27 -4.89
CA VAL A 244 -2.07 27.31 -4.24
C VAL A 244 -1.31 27.63 -2.96
N LYS A 245 -0.77 28.85 -2.91
CA LYS A 245 -0.01 29.38 -1.79
C LYS A 245 -0.85 29.41 -0.52
#